data_AF-A0A9X8YLI9-F1
#
_entry.id   AF-A0A9X8YLI9-F1
#
_cell.length_a   1.000
_cell.length_b   1.000
_cell.length_c   1.000
_cell.angle_alpha   90.00
_cell.angle_beta   90.00
_cell.angle_gamma   90.00
#
_symmetry.space_group_name_H-M   'P 1'
#
loop_
_entity.id
_entity.type
_entity.pdbx_description
1 polymer ?
#
loop_
_entity_poly.entity_id
_entity_poly.type
_entity_poly.pdbx_seq_one_letter_code
_entity_poly.pdbx_strand_id
1 'polypeptide(L)'
;QGLHQSLFRAEKRIGLVLFGKGNIGSRWLELFAREQTNISARSGFEFILAGVVDSRRSLLNYDGLDASRALAFFEDEAQELDEESLFLWMR
;
A
#
# COMPACT_ATOMS: atom_id res chain seq x y z
N GLN A 1 -1.70 35.19 8.15
CA GLN A 1 -2.45 33.95 7.82
C GLN A 1 -1.43 32.95 7.29
N GLY A 2 -1.16 31.82 7.95
CA GLY A 2 -0.16 30.89 7.41
C GLY A 2 0.40 29.79 8.32
N LEU A 3 0.16 29.81 9.64
CA LEU A 3 0.66 28.73 10.52
C LEU A 3 -0.33 27.58 10.72
N HIS A 4 -1.64 27.86 10.69
CA HIS A 4 -2.66 26.85 11.01
C HIS A 4 -2.90 25.83 9.88
N GLN A 5 -2.49 26.11 8.63
CA GLN A 5 -2.68 25.15 7.52
C GLN A 5 -1.57 24.09 7.42
N SER A 6 -0.35 24.36 7.92
CA SER A 6 0.73 23.37 7.92
C SER A 6 0.67 22.43 9.12
N LEU A 7 0.14 22.89 10.25
CA LEU A 7 0.05 22.10 11.51
C LEU A 7 -1.20 21.21 11.59
N PHE A 8 -2.23 21.47 10.77
CA PHE A 8 -3.52 20.74 10.78
C PHE A 8 -3.90 20.19 9.41
N ARG A 9 -2.92 19.91 8.55
CA ARG A 9 -3.18 19.04 7.40
C ARG A 9 -3.12 17.61 7.93
N ALA A 10 -4.26 17.07 8.35
CA ALA A 10 -4.39 15.61 8.41
C ALA A 10 -4.10 15.12 6.99
N GLU A 11 -2.88 14.64 6.77
CA GLU A 11 -2.49 14.14 5.46
C GLU A 11 -3.45 13.02 5.12
N LYS A 12 -4.21 13.20 4.04
CA LYS A 12 -5.19 12.21 3.61
C LYS A 12 -4.39 11.00 3.15
N ARG A 13 -4.66 9.85 3.77
CA ARG A 13 -3.97 8.60 3.47
C ARG A 13 -4.66 7.88 2.31
N ILE A 14 -3.89 7.41 1.35
CA ILE A 14 -4.35 6.61 0.21
C ILE A 14 -3.73 5.22 0.33
N GLY A 15 -4.58 4.22 0.56
CA GLY A 15 -4.21 2.81 0.51
C GLY A 15 -4.12 2.29 -0.93
N LEU A 16 -2.99 1.69 -1.28
CA LEU A 16 -2.78 1.02 -2.55
C LEU A 16 -2.75 -0.50 -2.34
N VAL A 17 -3.59 -1.24 -3.06
CA VAL A 17 -3.56 -2.70 -3.09
C VAL A 17 -3.04 -3.15 -4.45
N LEU A 18 -1.95 -3.93 -4.44
CA LEU A 18 -1.34 -4.47 -5.65
C LEU A 18 -1.90 -5.85 -5.97
N PHE A 19 -2.57 -5.97 -7.12
CA PHE A 19 -3.03 -7.25 -7.66
C PHE A 19 -2.00 -7.82 -8.62
N GLY A 20 -1.47 -9.00 -8.30
CA GLY A 20 -0.48 -9.72 -9.06
C GLY A 20 0.96 -9.35 -8.68
N LYS A 21 1.61 -10.23 -7.92
CA LYS A 21 3.03 -10.08 -7.48
C LYS A 21 4.07 -10.65 -8.45
N GLY A 22 3.69 -10.95 -9.70
CA GLY A 22 4.60 -11.46 -10.74
C GLY A 22 5.61 -10.41 -11.22
N ASN A 23 6.26 -10.62 -12.37
CA ASN A 23 7.33 -9.74 -12.86
C ASN A 23 6.98 -8.25 -12.89
N ILE A 24 5.74 -7.88 -13.24
CA ILE A 24 5.30 -6.48 -13.25
C ILE A 24 5.10 -5.98 -11.81
N GLY A 25 4.44 -6.76 -10.98
CA GLY A 25 4.16 -6.40 -9.59
C GLY A 25 5.44 -6.23 -8.77
N SER A 26 6.42 -7.12 -8.91
CA SER A 26 7.70 -7.01 -8.20
C SER A 26 8.47 -5.75 -8.59
N ARG A 27 8.52 -5.41 -9.89
CA ARG A 27 9.12 -4.16 -10.36
C ARG A 27 8.36 -2.92 -9.92
N TRP A 28 7.04 -2.99 -9.88
CA TRP A 28 6.23 -1.91 -9.35
C TRP A 28 6.48 -1.70 -7.85
N LEU A 29 6.60 -2.77 -7.06
CA LEU A 29 6.96 -2.69 -5.63
C LEU A 29 8.34 -2.06 -5.43
N GLU A 30 9.33 -2.46 -6.23
CA GLU A 30 10.66 -1.84 -6.22
C GLU A 30 10.60 -0.34 -6.53
N LEU A 31 9.82 0.06 -7.53
CA LEU A 31 9.66 1.47 -7.89
C LEU A 31 8.91 2.25 -6.81
N PHE A 32 7.81 1.68 -6.31
CA PHE A 32 7.01 2.29 -5.26
C PHE A 32 7.82 2.48 -3.99
N ALA A 33 8.60 1.48 -3.54
CA ALA A 33 9.48 1.60 -2.39
C ALA A 33 10.49 2.77 -2.52
N ARG A 34 10.94 3.08 -3.74
CA ARG A 34 11.88 4.18 -4.01
C ARG A 34 11.18 5.54 -4.10
N GLU A 35 9.97 5.58 -4.66
CA GLU A 35 9.27 6.82 -4.98
C GLU A 35 8.16 7.21 -3.99
N GLN A 36 7.75 6.33 -3.07
CA GLN A 36 6.63 6.53 -2.14
C GLN A 36 6.69 7.89 -1.43
N THR A 37 7.85 8.23 -0.85
CA THR A 37 8.06 9.51 -0.17
C THR A 37 7.96 10.69 -1.13
N ASN A 38 8.50 10.55 -2.35
CA ASN A 38 8.51 11.60 -3.37
C ASN A 38 7.09 11.90 -3.87
N ILE A 39 6.31 10.87 -4.22
CA ILE A 39 4.93 11.03 -4.68
C ILE A 39 4.01 11.54 -3.56
N SER A 40 4.27 11.14 -2.32
CA SER A 40 3.51 11.62 -1.16
C SER A 40 3.75 13.11 -0.93
N ALA A 41 5.03 13.52 -0.88
CA ALA A 41 5.41 14.92 -0.70
C ALA A 41 4.87 15.85 -1.80
N ARG A 42 4.84 15.39 -3.06
CA ARG A 42 4.36 16.19 -4.20
C ARG A 42 2.84 16.33 -4.25
N SER A 43 2.12 15.31 -3.80
CA SER A 43 0.65 15.26 -3.90
C SER A 43 -0.05 15.82 -2.66
N GLY A 44 0.62 15.83 -1.51
CA GLY A 44 0.00 16.14 -0.21
C GLY A 44 -0.92 15.05 0.31
N PHE A 45 -0.79 13.82 -0.22
CA PHE A 45 -1.38 12.59 0.28
C PHE A 45 -0.29 11.67 0.82
N GLU A 46 -0.59 10.90 1.87
CA GLU A 46 0.29 9.82 2.32
C GLU A 46 -0.10 8.55 1.56
N PHE A 47 0.75 8.07 0.65
CA PHE A 47 0.52 6.78 -0.02
C PHE A 47 1.09 5.65 0.79
N ILE A 48 0.31 4.59 1.01
CA ILE A 48 0.77 3.38 1.67
C ILE A 48 0.42 2.14 0.87
N LEU A 49 1.32 1.15 0.90
CA LEU A 49 1.01 -0.17 0.35
C LEU A 49 0.10 -0.89 1.36
N ALA A 50 -1.19 -0.83 1.10
CA ALA A 50 -2.23 -1.42 1.93
C ALA A 50 -2.30 -2.95 1.79
N GLY A 51 -1.89 -3.48 0.64
CA GLY A 51 -1.90 -4.92 0.43
C GLY A 51 -1.26 -5.39 -0.86
N VAL A 52 -0.99 -6.69 -0.90
CA VAL A 52 -0.60 -7.43 -2.10
C VAL A 52 -1.53 -8.62 -2.21
N VAL A 53 -2.01 -8.91 -3.42
CA VAL A 53 -2.97 -9.98 -3.69
C VAL A 53 -2.47 -10.79 -4.89
N ASP A 54 -2.50 -12.12 -4.82
CA ASP A 54 -2.32 -12.99 -5.98
C ASP A 54 -3.65 -13.71 -6.33
N SER A 55 -3.60 -14.73 -7.18
CA SER A 55 -4.81 -15.44 -7.59
C SER A 55 -5.47 -16.27 -6.49
N ARG A 56 -4.83 -16.46 -5.34
CA ARG A 56 -5.29 -17.36 -4.27
C ARG A 56 -5.12 -16.79 -2.86
N ARG A 57 -4.25 -15.82 -2.66
CA ARG A 57 -3.88 -15.30 -1.34
C ARG A 57 -3.84 -13.78 -1.32
N SER A 58 -4.05 -13.21 -0.14
CA SER A 58 -3.89 -11.79 0.13
C SER A 58 -3.04 -11.55 1.37
N LEU A 59 -2.24 -10.48 1.33
CA LEU A 59 -1.56 -9.89 2.48
C LEU A 59 -2.07 -8.46 2.60
N LEU A 60 -2.77 -8.15 3.70
CA LEU A 60 -3.43 -6.86 3.93
C LEU A 60 -2.95 -6.26 5.26
N ASN A 61 -2.66 -4.96 5.27
CA ASN A 61 -2.29 -4.24 6.48
C ASN A 61 -2.74 -2.77 6.41
N TYR A 62 -3.62 -2.35 7.33
CA TYR A 62 -4.15 -0.99 7.40
C TYR A 62 -3.08 0.05 7.75
N ASP A 63 -2.03 -0.36 8.46
CA ASP A 63 -0.90 0.49 8.82
C ASP A 63 0.15 0.56 7.70
N GLY A 64 -0.04 -0.21 6.62
CA GLY A 64 0.84 -0.26 5.47
C GLY A 64 1.92 -1.32 5.58
N LEU A 65 2.28 -1.88 4.44
CA LEU A 65 3.36 -2.84 4.23
C LEU A 65 4.62 -2.10 3.78
N ASP A 66 5.79 -2.57 4.23
CA ASP A 66 7.06 -2.18 3.62
C ASP A 66 7.15 -2.81 2.23
N ALA A 67 7.01 -1.98 1.19
CA ALA A 67 7.05 -2.42 -0.19
C ALA A 67 8.37 -3.12 -0.58
N SER A 68 9.49 -2.81 0.08
CA SER A 68 10.78 -3.46 -0.16
C SER A 68 10.82 -4.90 0.38
N ARG A 69 9.93 -5.25 1.32
CA ARG A 69 9.84 -6.56 1.97
C ARG A 69 8.52 -7.29 1.70
N ALA A 70 7.57 -6.63 1.04
CA ALA A 70 6.22 -7.14 0.84
C ALA A 70 6.18 -8.53 0.20
N LEU A 71 7.10 -8.85 -0.72
CA LEU A 71 7.19 -10.18 -1.33
C LEU A 71 7.63 -11.26 -0.34
N ALA A 72 8.55 -10.94 0.58
CA ALA A 72 9.00 -11.89 1.60
C ALA A 72 7.88 -12.15 2.60
N PHE A 73 7.27 -11.08 3.14
CA PHE A 73 6.12 -11.20 4.04
C PHE A 73 4.93 -11.90 3.38
N PHE A 74 4.73 -11.72 2.08
CA PHE A 74 3.66 -12.41 1.37
C PHE A 74 3.83 -13.94 1.40
N GLU A 75 5.05 -14.46 1.31
CA GLU A 75 5.23 -15.91 1.35
C GLU A 75 4.95 -16.49 2.75
N ASP A 76 5.27 -15.73 3.80
CA ASP A 76 5.18 -16.19 5.19
C ASP A 76 3.81 -15.92 5.83
N GLU A 77 3.15 -14.80 5.48
CA GLU A 77 2.01 -14.25 6.23
C GLU A 77 0.73 -14.13 5.40
N ALA A 78 0.77 -14.33 4.07
CA ALA A 78 -0.43 -14.20 3.24
C ALA A 78 -1.45 -15.28 3.57
N GLN A 79 -2.71 -14.86 3.65
CA GLN A 79 -3.85 -15.72 3.96
C GLN A 79 -4.60 -16.08 2.69
N GLU A 80 -5.42 -17.14 2.72
CA GLU A 80 -6.31 -17.45 1.59
C GLU A 80 -7.19 -16.25 1.25
N LEU A 81 -7.32 -15.99 -0.05
CA LEU A 81 -8.08 -14.86 -0.55
C LEU A 81 -9.57 -15.13 -0.32
N ASP A 82 -10.15 -14.36 0.60
CA ASP A 82 -11.59 -14.17 0.69
C ASP A 82 -11.96 -12.85 -0.02
N GLU A 83 -12.61 -12.97 -1.18
CA GLU A 83 -12.99 -11.84 -2.02
C GLU A 83 -13.97 -10.89 -1.31
N GLU A 84 -14.86 -11.43 -0.47
CA GLU A 84 -15.81 -10.62 0.29
C GLU A 84 -15.10 -9.78 1.34
N SER A 85 -14.20 -10.39 2.13
CA SER A 85 -13.37 -9.66 3.09
C SER A 85 -12.48 -8.61 2.41
N LEU A 86 -11.88 -8.92 1.26
CA LEU A 86 -11.07 -7.94 0.52
C LEU A 86 -11.91 -6.75 0.04
N PHE A 87 -13.13 -7.00 -0.46
CA PHE A 87 -14.03 -5.93 -0.86
C PHE A 87 -14.42 -5.04 0.33
N LEU A 88 -14.74 -5.64 1.47
CA LEU A 88 -15.03 -4.91 2.71
C LEU A 88 -13.83 -4.09 3.19
N TRP A 89 -12.62 -4.62 3.00
CA TRP A 89 -11.38 -3.94 3.35
C TRP A 89 -11.15 -2.66 2.51
N MET A 90 -11.58 -2.67 1.25
CA MET A 90 -11.43 -1.53 0.32
C MET A 90 -12.48 -0.43 0.46
N ARG A 91 -13.51 -0.61 1.30
CA ARG A 91 -14.65 0.32 1.43
C ARG A 91 -14.42 1.46 2.43
#